data_AF-A0A845BSB0-F1
#
_entry.id   AF-A0A845BSB0-F1
#
_cell.length_a   1.000
_cell.length_b   1.000
_cell.length_c   1.000
_cell.angle_alpha   90.00
_cell.angle_beta   90.00
_cell.angle_gamma   90.00
#
_symmetry.space_group_name_H-M   'P 1'
#
loop_
_entity.id
_entity.type
_entity.pdbx_description
1 polymer ?
#
loop_
_entity_poly.entity_id
_entity_poly.type
_entity_poly.pdbx_seq_one_letter_code
_entity_poly.pdbx_strand_id
1 'polypeptide(L)'
;MHDRAYLPWLGPRAMAPNGSLYFPGRGGLYADDFSQASPRLQLLFVHEMTHVWQYQRGYRLRLAALCLLAQGGYGWRDAYAYPQQPGAEFKDFNFEQQAELVSHYYGAAVLGLPALQPSLPWLQAVLQGFLADPGDKRLLPVSRRLAT
;
A
#
# COMPACT_ATOMS: atom_id res chain seq x y z
N MET A 1 15.56 2.67 -6.67
CA MET A 1 15.28 1.78 -5.52
C MET A 1 16.54 1.68 -4.68
N HIS A 2 16.43 1.65 -3.35
CA HIS A 2 17.57 1.70 -2.45
C HIS A 2 17.53 0.56 -1.41
N ASP A 3 18.66 -0.14 -1.25
CA ASP A 3 18.90 -1.09 -0.16
C ASP A 3 19.31 -0.36 1.13
N ARG A 4 18.41 0.46 1.67
CA ARG A 4 18.59 1.15 2.96
C ARG A 4 17.27 1.63 3.53
N ALA A 5 17.22 1.81 4.85
CA ALA A 5 16.09 2.45 5.51
C ALA A 5 16.04 3.95 5.17
N TYR A 6 14.84 4.50 5.01
CA TYR A 6 14.64 5.95 4.88
C TYR A 6 14.80 6.67 6.23
N LEU A 7 14.31 6.07 7.32
CA LEU A 7 14.44 6.56 8.71
C LEU A 7 15.18 5.51 9.56
N PRO A 8 16.52 5.53 9.62
CA PRO A 8 17.31 4.43 10.20
C PRO A 8 17.04 4.18 11.69
N TRP A 9 16.54 5.17 12.43
CA TRP A 9 16.20 5.05 13.86
C TRP A 9 14.86 4.35 14.14
N LEU A 10 14.01 4.14 13.14
CA LEU A 10 12.73 3.44 13.29
C LEU A 10 12.85 1.91 13.13
N GLY A 11 14.06 1.39 12.94
CA GLY A 11 14.30 -0.01 12.60
C GLY A 11 13.95 -0.31 11.13
N PRO A 12 14.03 -1.59 10.72
CA PRO A 12 13.87 -1.97 9.32
C PRO A 12 12.41 -1.90 8.87
N ARG A 13 12.10 -0.96 7.98
CA ARG A 13 10.78 -0.79 7.36
C ARG A 13 10.95 -0.39 5.88
N ALA A 14 10.12 -0.97 5.02
CA ALA A 14 9.99 -0.50 3.65
C ALA A 14 9.21 0.81 3.62
N MET A 15 9.58 1.74 2.73
CA MET A 15 8.90 3.03 2.59
C MET A 15 9.07 3.60 1.18
N ALA A 16 8.08 4.37 0.70
CA ALA A 16 8.17 5.18 -0.53
C ALA A 16 7.77 6.67 -0.35
N PRO A 17 8.43 7.44 0.53
CA PRO A 17 7.93 8.74 1.00
C PRO A 17 8.08 9.90 0.00
N ASN A 18 8.85 9.72 -1.06
CA ASN A 18 9.23 10.76 -2.03
C ASN A 18 9.22 10.24 -3.48
N GLY A 19 8.45 9.17 -3.74
CA GLY A 19 8.42 8.50 -5.05
C GLY A 19 9.61 7.61 -5.34
N SER A 20 10.56 7.47 -4.40
CA SER A 20 11.63 6.46 -4.44
C SER A 20 11.36 5.38 -3.40
N LEU A 21 11.67 4.13 -3.76
CA LEU A 21 11.54 2.95 -2.90
C LEU A 21 12.77 2.73 -2.03
N TYR A 22 12.55 2.47 -0.74
CA TYR A 22 13.57 2.17 0.26
C TYR A 22 13.23 0.83 0.93
N PHE A 23 14.05 -0.19 0.71
CA PHE A 23 13.89 -1.52 1.29
C PHE A 23 15.16 -1.88 2.06
N PRO A 24 15.16 -1.87 3.39
CA PRO A 24 16.36 -2.24 4.15
C PRO A 24 16.60 -3.75 4.06
N GLY A 25 17.75 -4.16 3.55
CA GLY A 25 18.19 -5.56 3.52
C GLY A 25 18.37 -6.14 4.93
N ARG A 26 18.79 -5.31 5.89
CA ARG A 26 18.70 -5.65 7.32
C ARG A 26 17.22 -5.82 7.67
N GLY A 27 16.78 -7.04 7.96
CA GLY A 27 15.36 -7.38 8.18
C GLY A 27 14.71 -8.19 7.07
N GLY A 28 15.44 -8.52 6.00
CA GLY A 28 14.96 -9.41 4.93
C GLY A 28 13.81 -8.83 4.12
N LEU A 29 13.78 -7.50 3.95
CA LEU A 29 12.75 -6.79 3.18
C LEU A 29 13.21 -6.43 1.76
N TYR A 30 14.48 -6.67 1.43
CA TYR A 30 15.08 -6.37 0.13
C TYR A 30 15.28 -7.64 -0.70
N ALA A 31 15.15 -7.49 -2.02
CA ALA A 31 15.53 -8.45 -3.03
C ALA A 31 16.10 -7.69 -4.23
N ASP A 32 17.07 -8.28 -4.94
CA ASP A 32 17.63 -7.67 -6.15
C ASP A 32 16.61 -7.68 -7.31
N ASP A 33 15.77 -8.71 -7.36
CA ASP A 33 14.64 -8.81 -8.27
C ASP A 33 13.39 -9.24 -7.51
N PHE A 34 12.49 -8.29 -7.30
CA PHE A 34 11.23 -8.55 -6.61
C PHE A 34 10.29 -9.44 -7.42
N SER A 35 10.38 -9.48 -8.75
CA SER A 35 9.53 -10.35 -9.58
C SER A 35 9.82 -11.83 -9.38
N GLN A 36 11.03 -12.18 -8.94
CA GLN A 36 11.47 -13.54 -8.62
C GLN A 36 11.51 -13.81 -7.11
N ALA A 37 11.13 -12.83 -6.28
CA ALA A 37 11.17 -12.96 -4.83
C ALA A 37 10.00 -13.79 -4.28
N SER A 38 10.03 -14.10 -2.99
CA SER A 38 8.89 -14.75 -2.32
C SER A 38 7.58 -13.96 -2.50
N PRO A 39 6.40 -14.60 -2.51
CA PRO A 39 5.12 -13.90 -2.62
C PRO A 39 4.95 -12.76 -1.61
N ARG A 40 5.45 -12.93 -0.37
CA ARG A 40 5.45 -11.88 0.64
C ARG A 40 6.20 -10.61 0.19
N LEU A 41 7.36 -10.77 -0.43
CA LEU A 41 8.15 -9.64 -0.92
C LEU A 41 7.53 -9.01 -2.16
N GLN A 42 6.95 -9.81 -3.05
CA GLN A 42 6.19 -9.31 -4.20
C GLN A 42 5.00 -8.43 -3.77
N LEU A 43 4.22 -8.88 -2.78
CA LEU A 43 3.13 -8.11 -2.18
C LEU A 43 3.63 -6.81 -1.56
N LEU A 44 4.70 -6.87 -0.77
CA LEU A 44 5.31 -5.68 -0.17
C LEU A 44 5.78 -4.67 -1.24
N PHE A 45 6.34 -5.16 -2.35
CA PHE A 45 6.75 -4.29 -3.45
C PHE A 45 5.56 -3.59 -4.11
N VAL A 46 4.48 -4.31 -4.38
CA VAL A 46 3.25 -3.74 -4.97
C VAL A 46 2.61 -2.72 -4.03
N HIS A 47 2.64 -2.97 -2.72
CA HIS A 47 2.23 -2.01 -1.68
C HIS A 47 3.00 -0.70 -1.82
N GLU A 48 4.33 -0.76 -1.74
CA GLU A 48 5.17 0.44 -1.81
C GLU A 48 5.11 1.14 -3.18
N MET A 49 4.91 0.39 -4.26
CA MET A 49 4.66 0.96 -5.59
C MET A 49 3.34 1.73 -5.66
N THR A 50 2.35 1.36 -4.85
CA THR A 50 1.10 2.13 -4.75
C THR A 50 1.35 3.50 -4.10
N HIS A 51 2.26 3.59 -3.13
CA HIS A 51 2.69 4.87 -2.60
C HIS A 51 3.47 5.70 -3.64
N VAL A 52 4.33 5.08 -4.45
CA VAL A 52 4.97 5.79 -5.58
C VAL A 52 3.91 6.35 -6.54
N TRP A 53 2.88 5.57 -6.86
CA TRP A 53 1.74 6.03 -7.67
C TRP A 53 1.03 7.23 -7.01
N GLN A 54 0.67 7.14 -5.73
CA GLN A 54 0.05 8.23 -4.97
C GLN A 54 0.90 9.51 -5.03
N TYR A 55 2.21 9.39 -4.81
CA TYR A 55 3.15 10.50 -4.92
C TYR A 55 3.13 11.14 -6.32
N GLN A 56 3.21 10.32 -7.37
CA GLN A 56 3.19 10.77 -8.77
C GLN A 56 1.85 11.39 -9.20
N ARG A 57 0.76 11.14 -8.47
CA ARG A 57 -0.54 11.80 -8.65
C ARG A 57 -0.71 13.09 -7.83
N GLY A 58 0.28 13.43 -7.00
CA GLY A 58 0.32 14.66 -6.21
C GLY A 58 -0.15 14.48 -4.77
N TYR A 59 -0.31 13.26 -4.29
CA TYR A 59 -0.64 12.99 -2.88
C TYR A 59 0.54 13.38 -1.97
N ARG A 60 0.26 14.16 -0.94
CA ARG A 60 1.28 14.69 -0.01
C ARG A 60 1.65 13.64 1.06
N LEU A 61 2.34 12.58 0.65
CA LEU A 61 2.75 11.46 1.53
C LEU A 61 3.51 11.89 2.78
N ARG A 62 4.38 12.91 2.70
CA ARG A 62 5.15 13.39 3.87
C ARG A 62 4.26 13.91 4.99
N LEU A 63 3.15 14.58 4.64
CA LEU A 63 2.17 15.05 5.61
C LEU A 63 1.34 13.88 6.15
N ALA A 64 1.03 12.89 5.31
CA ALA A 64 0.33 11.68 5.71
C ALA A 64 1.17 10.82 6.68
N ALA A 65 2.45 10.61 6.39
CA ALA A 65 3.41 9.93 7.26
C ALA A 65 3.64 10.70 8.57
N LEU A 66 3.70 12.05 8.52
CA LEU A 66 3.75 12.88 9.73
C LEU A 66 2.47 12.76 10.56
N CYS A 67 1.30 12.69 9.92
CA CYS A 67 0.02 12.45 10.59
C CYS A 67 -0.06 11.05 11.21
N LEU A 68 0.50 10.01 10.58
CA LEU A 68 0.58 8.67 11.17
C LEU A 68 1.52 8.65 12.38
N LEU A 69 2.68 9.29 12.29
CA LEU A 69 3.62 9.41 13.40
C LEU A 69 3.05 10.25 14.56
N ALA A 70 2.27 11.30 14.26
CA ALA A 70 1.66 12.20 15.24
C ALA A 70 0.41 11.62 15.93
N GLN A 71 -0.24 10.61 15.35
CA GLN A 71 -1.41 9.94 15.93
C GLN A 71 -1.07 8.96 17.06
N GLY A 72 0.20 8.85 17.46
CA GLY A 72 0.66 8.35 18.76
C GLY A 72 -0.17 7.20 19.36
N GLY A 73 0.05 5.96 18.92
CA GLY A 73 -0.45 4.78 19.61
C GLY A 73 -1.38 3.84 18.83
N TYR A 74 -1.76 4.15 17.59
CA TYR A 74 -2.40 3.17 16.71
C TYR A 74 -1.35 2.19 16.17
N GLY A 75 -1.61 0.89 16.31
CA GLY A 75 -0.73 -0.14 15.78
C GLY A 75 -0.73 -0.04 14.26
N TRP A 76 0.44 -0.15 13.62
CA TRP A 76 0.57 -0.22 12.16
C TRP A 76 -0.48 -1.16 11.52
N ARG A 77 -0.84 -2.25 12.20
CA ARG A 77 -1.92 -3.19 11.82
C ARG A 77 -3.28 -2.55 11.54
N ASP A 78 -3.68 -1.53 12.30
CA ASP A 78 -5.00 -0.90 12.14
C ASP A 78 -5.05 0.02 10.91
N ALA A 79 -3.90 0.53 10.47
CA ALA A 79 -3.79 1.31 9.23
C ALA A 79 -3.89 0.43 7.97
N TYR A 80 -3.54 -0.86 8.07
CA TYR A 80 -3.66 -1.85 6.99
C TYR A 80 -5.00 -2.57 6.98
N ALA A 81 -5.67 -2.69 8.13
CA ALA A 81 -6.97 -3.32 8.22
C ALA A 81 -8.02 -2.48 7.48
N TYR A 82 -8.77 -3.11 6.59
CA TYR A 82 -9.88 -2.48 5.88
C TYR A 82 -11.14 -3.36 6.00
N PRO A 83 -12.32 -2.78 6.28
CA PRO A 83 -13.57 -3.53 6.27
C PRO A 83 -14.06 -3.74 4.83
N GLN A 84 -14.55 -4.94 4.52
CA GLN A 84 -15.20 -5.20 3.23
C GLN A 84 -16.64 -4.66 3.25
N GLN A 85 -16.77 -3.37 2.97
CA GLN A 85 -18.06 -2.69 2.96
C GLN A 85 -18.71 -2.74 1.57
N PRO A 86 -20.01 -3.10 1.47
CA PRO A 86 -20.74 -3.02 0.21
C PRO A 86 -20.80 -1.58 -0.31
N GLY A 87 -20.51 -1.40 -1.60
CA GLY A 87 -20.57 -0.09 -2.25
C GLY A 87 -19.39 0.86 -1.95
N ALA A 88 -18.40 0.43 -1.18
CA ALA A 88 -17.18 1.20 -0.98
C ALA A 88 -16.39 1.35 -2.29
N GLU A 89 -15.83 2.52 -2.53
CA GLU A 89 -14.96 2.83 -3.65
C GLU A 89 -13.50 2.96 -3.19
N PHE A 90 -12.54 2.76 -4.08
CA PHE A 90 -11.10 2.86 -3.75
C PHE A 90 -10.70 4.15 -3.02
N LYS A 91 -11.30 5.30 -3.37
CA LYS A 91 -11.03 6.62 -2.78
C LYS A 91 -11.49 6.76 -1.31
N ASP A 92 -12.38 5.86 -0.85
CA ASP A 92 -12.94 5.89 0.50
C ASP A 92 -11.96 5.33 1.54
N PHE A 93 -10.93 4.63 1.08
CA PHE A 93 -9.87 4.06 1.90
C PHE A 93 -8.73 5.07 2.12
N ASN A 94 -8.09 4.96 3.28
CA ASN A 94 -6.88 5.75 3.55
C ASN A 94 -5.71 5.29 2.66
N PHE A 95 -4.61 6.05 2.64
CA PHE A 95 -3.52 5.79 1.70
C PHE A 95 -2.78 4.45 1.92
N GLU A 96 -2.72 3.95 3.16
CA GLU A 96 -2.14 2.63 3.50
C GLU A 96 -3.11 1.51 3.11
N GLN A 97 -4.40 1.66 3.42
CA GLN A 97 -5.44 0.71 2.99
C GLN A 97 -5.51 0.59 1.48
N GLN A 98 -5.40 1.71 0.74
CA GLN A 98 -5.33 1.67 -0.72
C GLN A 98 -4.15 0.84 -1.23
N ALA A 99 -2.98 0.99 -0.62
CA ALA A 99 -1.80 0.20 -0.97
C ALA A 99 -2.00 -1.29 -0.65
N GLU A 100 -2.63 -1.61 0.48
CA GLU A 100 -2.95 -2.99 0.87
C GLU A 100 -3.97 -3.61 -0.09
N LEU A 101 -4.99 -2.86 -0.54
CA LEU A 101 -5.99 -3.32 -1.51
C LEU A 101 -5.35 -3.70 -2.85
N VAL A 102 -4.47 -2.84 -3.38
CA VAL A 102 -3.76 -3.11 -4.65
C VAL A 102 -2.82 -4.31 -4.51
N SER A 103 -2.12 -4.41 -3.38
CA SER A 103 -1.27 -5.56 -3.03
C SER A 103 -2.07 -6.86 -2.98
N HIS A 104 -3.20 -6.88 -2.26
CA HIS A 104 -4.05 -8.05 -2.16
C HIS A 104 -4.72 -8.45 -3.48
N TYR A 105 -5.11 -7.47 -4.29
CA TYR A 105 -5.59 -7.74 -5.65
C TYR A 105 -4.52 -8.42 -6.49
N TYR A 106 -3.27 -7.93 -6.47
CA TYR A 106 -2.16 -8.59 -7.15
C TYR A 106 -1.93 -10.01 -6.65
N GLY A 107 -1.94 -10.21 -5.33
CA GLY A 107 -1.82 -11.53 -4.71
C GLY A 107 -2.91 -12.52 -5.14
N ALA A 108 -4.17 -12.05 -5.24
CA ALA A 108 -5.28 -12.89 -5.65
C ALA A 108 -5.32 -13.12 -7.17
N ALA A 109 -5.25 -12.06 -7.96
CA ALA A 109 -5.48 -12.09 -9.41
C ALA A 109 -4.25 -12.55 -10.21
N VAL A 110 -3.03 -12.24 -9.76
CA VAL A 110 -1.80 -12.52 -10.49
C VAL A 110 -1.06 -13.71 -9.90
N LEU A 111 -0.90 -13.74 -8.58
CA LEU A 111 -0.19 -14.84 -7.90
C LEU A 111 -1.09 -16.04 -7.57
N GLY A 112 -2.42 -15.88 -7.65
CA GLY A 112 -3.36 -16.96 -7.34
C GLY A 112 -3.33 -17.42 -5.89
N LEU A 113 -2.97 -16.55 -4.93
CA LEU A 113 -2.81 -16.92 -3.53
C LEU A 113 -4.16 -17.38 -2.91
N PRO A 114 -4.27 -18.64 -2.44
CA PRO A 114 -5.54 -19.19 -1.96
C PRO A 114 -6.19 -18.40 -0.82
N ALA A 115 -5.39 -17.78 0.04
CA ALA A 115 -5.89 -16.98 1.16
C ALA A 115 -6.59 -15.67 0.72
N LEU A 116 -6.24 -15.13 -0.44
CA LEU A 116 -6.77 -13.86 -0.95
C LEU A 116 -7.85 -14.05 -2.01
N GLN A 117 -7.87 -15.21 -2.68
CA GLN A 117 -8.85 -15.55 -3.71
C GLN A 117 -10.32 -15.34 -3.30
N PRO A 118 -10.77 -15.68 -2.08
CA PRO A 118 -12.15 -15.42 -1.66
C PRO A 118 -12.55 -13.93 -1.70
N SER A 119 -11.58 -13.03 -1.58
CA SER A 119 -11.81 -11.58 -1.62
C SER A 119 -11.71 -11.00 -3.04
N LEU A 120 -11.28 -11.78 -4.04
CA LEU A 120 -11.02 -11.28 -5.39
C LEU A 120 -12.23 -10.57 -6.03
N PRO A 121 -13.48 -11.08 -5.96
CA PRO A 121 -14.63 -10.38 -6.54
C PRO A 121 -14.86 -9.00 -5.90
N TRP A 122 -14.69 -8.90 -4.58
CA TRP A 122 -14.82 -7.63 -3.88
C TRP A 122 -13.67 -6.67 -4.21
N LEU A 123 -12.44 -7.18 -4.28
CA LEU A 123 -11.27 -6.39 -4.68
C LEU A 123 -11.42 -5.84 -6.11
N GLN A 124 -11.93 -6.65 -7.05
CA GLN A 124 -12.25 -6.21 -8.41
C GLN A 124 -13.28 -5.08 -8.42
N ALA A 125 -14.33 -5.18 -7.60
CA ALA A 125 -15.36 -4.16 -7.51
C ALA A 125 -14.83 -2.84 -6.93
N VAL A 126 -14.11 -2.90 -5.81
CA VAL A 126 -13.54 -1.70 -5.16
C VAL A 126 -12.49 -1.03 -6.03
N LEU A 127 -11.65 -1.81 -6.71
CA LEU A 127 -10.58 -1.32 -7.58
C LEU A 127 -11.04 -1.02 -9.00
N GLN A 128 -12.32 -1.19 -9.35
CA GLN A 128 -12.78 -1.04 -10.74
C GLN A 128 -12.34 0.27 -11.39
N GLY A 129 -12.41 1.40 -10.65
CA GLY A 129 -11.99 2.71 -11.14
C GLY A 129 -10.48 2.80 -11.32
N PHE A 130 -9.71 2.21 -10.40
CA PHE A 130 -8.25 2.16 -10.47
C PHE A 130 -7.76 1.28 -11.63
N LEU A 131 -8.39 0.14 -11.86
CA LEU A 131 -8.06 -0.76 -12.96
C LEU A 131 -8.46 -0.16 -14.32
N ALA A 132 -9.53 0.62 -14.38
CA ALA A 132 -9.97 1.30 -15.60
C ALA A 132 -9.10 2.51 -15.96
N ASP A 133 -8.78 3.37 -14.99
CA ASP A 133 -7.95 4.56 -15.20
C ASP A 133 -7.08 4.88 -13.96
N PRO A 134 -5.87 4.31 -13.85
CA PRO A 134 -4.94 4.65 -12.78
C PRO A 134 -4.42 6.10 -12.90
N GLY A 135 -4.73 6.82 -13.98
CA GLY A 135 -4.44 8.25 -14.13
C GLY A 135 -5.37 9.16 -13.35
N ASP A 136 -6.55 8.67 -12.95
CA ASP A 136 -7.59 9.49 -12.33
C ASP A 136 -7.21 9.92 -10.90
N LYS A 137 -6.98 11.22 -10.73
CA LYS A 137 -6.64 11.81 -9.43
C LYS A 137 -7.79 11.75 -8.41
N ARG A 138 -9.03 11.55 -8.84
CA ARG A 138 -10.20 11.39 -7.95
C ARG A 138 -10.14 10.09 -7.13
N LEU A 139 -9.27 9.17 -7.53
CA LEU A 139 -8.99 7.93 -6.82
C LEU A 139 -8.09 8.12 -5.60
N LEU A 140 -7.43 9.28 -5.46
CA LEU A 140 -6.62 9.56 -4.27
C LEU A 140 -7.52 9.62 -3.02
N PRO A 141 -6.98 9.26 -1.83
CA PRO A 141 -7.76 9.21 -0.60
C PRO A 141 -8.46 10.54 -0.32
N VAL A 142 -9.78 10.50 -0.15
CA VAL A 142 -10.58 11.67 0.25
C VAL A 142 -10.43 11.94 1.75
N SER A 143 -10.36 10.86 2.54
CA SER A 143 -10.17 10.93 4.00
C SER A 143 -8.71 10.81 4.39
N ARG A 144 -8.31 11.62 5.38
CA ARG A 144 -7.04 11.46 6.12
C ARG A 144 -7.22 10.74 7.45
N ARG A 145 -8.45 10.33 7.77
CA ARG A 145 -8.79 9.65 9.02
C ARG A 145 -8.73 8.15 8.82
N LEU A 146 -8.16 7.45 9.79
CA LEU A 146 -8.32 6.01 9.94
C LEU A 146 -9.79 5.71 10.21
N ALA A 147 -10.33 4.63 9.66
CA ALA A 147 -11.66 4.15 10.05
C ALA A 147 -11.59 3.77 11.53
N THR A 148 -12.38 4.46 12.38
CA THR A 148 -12.57 4.15 13.80
C THR A 148 -13.57 3.02 13.97
#